data_AF-A0A2W4L816-F1
#
_entry.id   AF-A0A2W4L816-F1
#
_cell.length_a   1.000
_cell.length_b   1.000
_cell.length_c   1.000
_cell.angle_alpha   90.00
_cell.angle_beta   90.00
_cell.angle_gamma   90.00
#
_symmetry.space_group_name_H-M   'P 1'
#
loop_
_entity.id
_entity.type
_entity.pdbx_description
1 polymer ?
#
loop_
_entity_poly.entity_id
_entity_poly.type
_entity_poly.pdbx_seq_one_letter_code
_entity_poly.pdbx_strand_id
1 'polypeptide(L)'
;MRNIERETNLAMEHLALLLDWLRRLLVWQVEVTQQTYGPLADDSYRGLYIPRAEVDILGAGGWELPPDLAEERAALAEERRALEAAALNAERAGAELPLRRVARLFGLSLLEQDVLLLALAPELDLRFERLYAYIQDD
;
A
#
# COMPACT_ATOMS: atom_id res chain seq x y z
N MET A 1 -30.89 -13.58 9.04
CA MET A 1 -29.69 -13.67 9.90
C MET A 1 -28.49 -14.27 9.17
N ARG A 2 -28.55 -15.50 8.63
CA ARG A 2 -27.43 -16.15 7.91
C ARG A 2 -26.83 -15.39 6.71
N ASN A 3 -27.60 -14.55 6.02
CA ASN A 3 -27.10 -13.80 4.85
C ASN A 3 -26.25 -12.58 5.25
N ILE A 4 -26.68 -11.85 6.30
CA ILE A 4 -26.00 -10.65 6.79
C ILE A 4 -24.65 -11.02 7.38
N GLU A 5 -24.57 -12.09 8.18
CA GLU A 5 -23.30 -12.56 8.76
C GLU A 5 -22.29 -12.96 7.67
N ARG A 6 -22.76 -13.59 6.59
CA ARG A 6 -21.92 -14.00 5.46
C ARG A 6 -21.38 -12.80 4.68
N GLU A 7 -22.22 -11.78 4.44
CA GLU A 7 -21.83 -10.54 3.79
C GLU A 7 -20.81 -9.76 4.64
N THR A 8 -21.03 -9.64 5.95
CA THR A 8 -20.07 -8.98 6.85
C THR A 8 -18.73 -9.70 6.90
N ASN A 9 -18.71 -11.03 6.85
CA ASN A 9 -17.47 -11.80 6.87
C ASN A 9 -16.64 -11.57 5.60
N LEU A 10 -17.30 -11.60 4.44
CA LEU A 10 -16.64 -11.39 3.15
C LEU A 10 -16.12 -9.94 2.99
N ALA A 11 -16.88 -8.96 3.49
CA ALA A 11 -16.45 -7.57 3.53
C ALA A 11 -15.18 -7.37 4.38
N MET A 12 -15.14 -7.97 5.57
CA MET A 12 -13.98 -7.90 6.46
C MET A 12 -12.78 -8.66 5.91
N GLU A 13 -12.99 -9.83 5.30
CA GLU A 13 -11.94 -10.62 4.65
C GLU A 13 -11.29 -9.84 3.50
N HIS A 14 -12.10 -9.23 2.63
CA HIS A 14 -11.60 -8.39 1.55
C HIS A 14 -10.76 -7.21 2.06
N LEU A 15 -11.22 -6.52 3.11
CA LEU A 15 -10.46 -5.41 3.70
C LEU A 15 -9.16 -5.90 4.35
N ALA A 16 -9.19 -7.03 5.05
CA ALA A 16 -8.00 -7.61 5.68
C ALA A 16 -6.94 -7.99 4.64
N LEU A 17 -7.34 -8.58 3.51
CA LEU A 17 -6.45 -8.89 2.40
C LEU A 17 -5.82 -7.63 1.78
N LEU A 18 -6.61 -6.57 1.61
CA LEU A 18 -6.11 -5.29 1.10
C LEU A 18 -5.11 -4.62 2.07
N LEU A 19 -5.39 -4.65 3.38
CA LEU A 19 -4.47 -4.14 4.39
C LEU A 19 -3.18 -4.97 4.45
N ASP A 20 -3.26 -6.30 4.34
CA ASP A 20 -2.07 -7.14 4.31
C ASP A 20 -1.18 -6.83 3.10
N TRP A 21 -1.80 -6.71 1.92
CA TRP A 21 -1.14 -6.30 0.69
C TRP A 21 -0.47 -4.92 0.84
N LEU A 22 -1.20 -3.93 1.36
CA LEU A 22 -0.68 -2.58 1.54
C LEU A 22 0.51 -2.56 2.50
N ARG A 23 0.43 -3.29 3.62
CA ARG A 23 1.53 -3.41 4.57
C ARG A 23 2.78 -3.98 3.91
N ARG A 24 2.64 -5.03 3.10
CA ARG A 24 3.77 -5.63 2.36
C ARG A 24 4.34 -4.69 1.31
N LEU A 25 3.48 -3.92 0.63
CA LEU A 25 3.92 -2.87 -0.31
C LEU A 25 4.73 -1.77 0.39
N LEU A 26 4.31 -1.35 1.57
CA LEU A 26 5.03 -0.32 2.34
C LEU A 26 6.36 -0.83 2.87
N VAL A 27 6.42 -2.06 3.38
CA VAL A 27 7.68 -2.68 3.79
C VAL A 27 8.64 -2.82 2.61
N TRP A 28 8.14 -3.24 1.45
CA TRP A 28 8.93 -3.26 0.22
C TRP A 28 9.46 -1.86 -0.15
N GLN A 29 8.64 -0.82 -0.05
CA GLN A 29 9.04 0.56 -0.35
C GLN A 29 10.12 1.08 0.62
N VAL A 30 10.03 0.69 1.90
CA VAL A 30 11.07 0.97 2.90
C VAL A 30 12.39 0.32 2.48
N GLU A 31 12.37 -0.96 2.09
CA GLU A 31 13.56 -1.68 1.66
C GLU A 31 14.20 -1.05 0.41
N VAL A 32 13.39 -0.67 -0.58
CA VAL A 32 13.86 0.09 -1.76
C VAL A 32 14.57 1.37 -1.34
N THR A 33 14.00 2.09 -0.38
CA THR A 33 14.56 3.35 0.12
C THR A 33 15.89 3.11 0.83
N GLN A 34 15.95 2.10 1.70
CA GLN A 34 17.16 1.70 2.40
C GLN A 34 18.29 1.29 1.44
N GLN A 35 17.99 0.52 0.39
CA GLN A 35 19.01 0.15 -0.60
C GLN A 35 19.44 1.32 -1.50
N THR A 36 18.53 2.24 -1.79
CA THR A 36 18.81 3.41 -2.65
C THR A 36 19.67 4.44 -1.94
N TYR A 37 19.35 4.74 -0.68
CA TYR A 37 19.97 5.84 0.07
C TYR A 37 21.03 5.34 1.09
N GLY A 38 21.03 4.05 1.43
CA GLY A 38 22.01 3.45 2.33
C GLY A 38 22.07 4.19 3.66
N PRO A 39 23.26 4.60 4.14
CA PRO A 39 23.39 5.36 5.39
C PRO A 39 22.62 6.69 5.42
N LEU A 40 22.24 7.26 4.27
CA LEU A 40 21.42 8.47 4.21
C LEU A 40 19.95 8.19 4.56
N ALA A 41 19.51 6.92 4.49
CA ALA A 41 18.18 6.52 4.92
C ALA A 41 18.01 6.52 6.44
N ASP A 42 19.11 6.43 7.21
CA ASP A 42 19.10 6.43 8.68
C ASP A 42 19.48 7.82 9.27
N ASP A 43 19.48 8.90 8.46
CA ASP A 43 19.81 10.25 8.93
C ASP A 43 18.70 10.81 9.83
N SER A 44 19.00 11.06 11.11
CA SER A 44 18.05 11.58 12.10
C SER A 44 17.48 12.98 11.79
N TYR A 45 17.97 13.65 10.76
CA TYR A 45 17.50 14.96 10.30
C TYR A 45 16.90 14.91 8.89
N ARG A 46 16.64 13.72 8.35
CA ARG A 46 16.01 13.55 7.04
C ARG A 46 14.67 14.31 6.98
N GLY A 47 14.39 14.92 5.84
CA GLY A 47 13.22 15.78 5.66
C GLY A 47 13.38 17.24 6.14
N LEU A 48 14.39 17.56 6.96
CA LEU A 48 14.73 18.95 7.32
C LEU A 48 15.72 19.60 6.35
N TYR A 49 16.59 18.79 5.75
CA TYR A 49 17.48 19.20 4.67
C TYR A 49 17.71 18.02 3.71
N ILE A 50 18.26 18.32 2.53
CA ILE A 50 18.62 17.32 1.53
C ILE A 50 20.15 17.30 1.43
N PRO A 51 20.83 16.20 1.86
CA PRO A 51 22.27 16.04 1.71
C PRO A 51 22.71 16.13 0.25
N ARG A 52 23.93 16.63 -0.01
CA ARG A 52 24.46 16.72 -1.39
C ARG A 52 24.50 15.35 -2.08
N ALA A 53 24.87 14.30 -1.36
CA ALA A 53 24.88 12.94 -1.89
C ALA A 53 23.48 12.47 -2.34
N GLU A 54 22.40 12.92 -1.67
CA GLU A 54 21.03 12.63 -2.09
C GLU A 54 20.66 13.35 -3.38
N VAL A 55 21.08 14.61 -3.54
CA VAL A 55 20.91 15.36 -4.80
C VAL A 55 21.61 14.67 -5.96
N ASP A 56 22.81 14.11 -5.72
CA ASP A 56 23.56 13.39 -6.74
C ASP A 56 22.84 12.08 -7.14
N ILE A 57 22.24 11.36 -6.18
CA ILE A 57 21.37 10.19 -6.44
C ILE A 57 20.14 10.60 -7.27
N LEU A 58 19.45 11.68 -6.89
CA LEU A 58 18.28 12.19 -7.61
C LEU A 58 18.62 12.65 -9.04
N GLY A 59 19.82 13.19 -9.24
CA GLY A 59 20.32 13.65 -10.53
C GLY A 59 20.78 12.54 -11.48
N ALA A 60 20.98 11.32 -11.01
CA ALA A 60 21.50 10.19 -11.79
C ALA A 60 20.53 9.63 -12.84
N GLY A 61 19.28 10.10 -12.88
CA GLY A 61 18.35 9.83 -14.00
C GLY A 61 17.56 8.53 -13.90
N GLY A 62 17.61 7.83 -12.77
CA GLY A 62 16.74 6.70 -12.47
C GLY A 62 17.30 5.83 -11.35
N TRP A 63 16.42 5.38 -10.47
CA TRP A 63 16.74 4.31 -9.51
C TRP A 63 16.56 2.98 -10.24
N GLU A 64 17.66 2.29 -10.55
CA GLU A 64 17.58 0.89 -10.98
C GLU A 64 17.26 0.03 -9.77
N LEU A 65 16.07 -0.59 -9.79
CA LEU A 65 15.70 -1.53 -8.74
C LEU A 65 16.55 -2.79 -8.89
N PRO A 66 17.12 -3.29 -7.77
CA PRO A 66 17.65 -4.65 -7.69
C PRO A 66 16.65 -5.67 -8.26
N PRO A 67 17.10 -6.70 -9.00
CA PRO A 67 16.20 -7.65 -9.66
C PRO A 67 15.20 -8.34 -8.73
N ASP A 68 15.62 -8.68 -7.52
CA ASP A 68 14.79 -9.24 -6.46
C ASP A 68 13.67 -8.27 -6.03
N LEU A 69 14.00 -7.01 -5.76
CA LEU A 69 13.00 -6.00 -5.42
C LEU A 69 12.06 -5.70 -6.59
N ALA A 70 12.54 -5.75 -7.83
CA ALA A 70 11.70 -5.60 -9.02
C ALA A 70 10.71 -6.76 -9.18
N GLU A 71 11.16 -8.01 -8.94
CA GLU A 71 10.31 -9.21 -8.94
C GLU A 71 9.25 -9.15 -7.84
N GLU A 72 9.62 -8.77 -6.61
CA GLU A 72 8.69 -8.57 -5.51
C GLU A 72 7.64 -7.50 -5.83
N ARG A 73 8.06 -6.39 -6.46
CA ARG A 73 7.14 -5.33 -6.88
C ARG A 73 6.13 -5.80 -7.91
N ALA A 74 6.57 -6.64 -8.84
CA ALA A 74 5.70 -7.25 -9.85
C ALA A 74 4.71 -8.22 -9.19
N ALA A 75 5.16 -9.05 -8.24
CA ALA A 75 4.29 -9.95 -7.48
C ALA A 75 3.20 -9.18 -6.71
N LEU A 76 3.55 -8.08 -6.04
CA LEU A 76 2.59 -7.21 -5.36
C LEU A 76 1.59 -6.56 -6.34
N ALA A 77 2.02 -6.22 -7.56
CA ALA A 77 1.12 -5.70 -8.58
C ALA A 77 0.12 -6.76 -9.07
N GLU A 78 0.56 -8.00 -9.31
CA GLU A 78 -0.34 -9.10 -9.68
C GLU A 78 -1.33 -9.43 -8.56
N GLU A 79 -0.85 -9.45 -7.31
CA GLU A 79 -1.71 -9.66 -6.14
C GLU A 79 -2.81 -8.61 -6.06
N ARG A 80 -2.48 -7.33 -6.24
CA ARG A 80 -3.48 -6.24 -6.25
C ARG A 80 -4.55 -6.44 -7.34
N ARG A 81 -4.14 -6.90 -8.54
CA ARG A 81 -5.07 -7.20 -9.65
C ARG A 81 -5.94 -8.42 -9.34
N ALA A 82 -5.38 -9.44 -8.69
CA ALA A 82 -6.14 -10.61 -8.27
C ALA A 82 -7.21 -10.24 -7.22
N LEU A 83 -6.86 -9.40 -6.25
CA LEU A 83 -7.81 -8.86 -5.27
C LEU A 83 -8.94 -8.06 -5.93
N GLU A 84 -8.61 -7.22 -6.92
CA GLU A 84 -9.60 -6.48 -7.71
C GLU A 84 -10.55 -7.41 -8.47
N ALA A 85 -10.02 -8.44 -9.13
CA ALA A 85 -10.83 -9.41 -9.86
C ALA A 85 -11.75 -10.20 -8.91
N ALA A 86 -11.25 -10.58 -7.74
CA ALA A 86 -12.04 -11.24 -6.70
C ALA A 86 -13.17 -10.32 -6.19
N ALA A 87 -12.88 -9.04 -5.97
CA ALA A 87 -13.86 -8.04 -5.55
C ALA A 87 -14.98 -7.89 -6.59
N LEU A 88 -14.63 -7.78 -7.87
CA LEU A 88 -15.60 -7.68 -8.96
C LEU A 88 -16.50 -8.93 -9.05
N ASN A 89 -15.93 -10.11 -8.85
CA ASN A 89 -16.70 -11.35 -8.84
C ASN A 89 -17.65 -11.44 -7.63
N ALA A 90 -17.19 -11.00 -6.45
CA ALA A 90 -18.02 -10.92 -5.26
C ALA A 90 -19.21 -9.95 -5.46
N GLU A 91 -18.97 -8.78 -6.08
CA GLU A 91 -20.03 -7.82 -6.40
C GLU A 91 -21.06 -8.39 -7.36
N ARG A 92 -20.61 -9.11 -8.40
CA ARG A 92 -21.52 -9.82 -9.32
C ARG A 92 -22.34 -10.90 -8.62
N ALA A 93 -21.81 -11.49 -7.56
CA ALA A 93 -22.51 -12.43 -6.70
C ALA A 93 -23.42 -11.75 -5.65
N GLY A 94 -23.52 -10.41 -5.67
CA GLY A 94 -24.40 -9.63 -4.78
C GLY A 94 -23.77 -9.19 -3.47
N ALA A 95 -22.46 -9.41 -3.26
CA ALA A 95 -21.79 -8.94 -2.06
C ALA A 95 -21.56 -7.42 -2.11
N GLU A 96 -21.78 -6.74 -0.98
CA GLU A 96 -21.37 -5.35 -0.80
C GLU A 96 -20.02 -5.26 -0.09
N LEU A 97 -19.01 -4.77 -0.82
CA LEU A 97 -17.68 -4.51 -0.26
C LEU A 97 -17.56 -3.01 0.09
N PRO A 98 -17.20 -2.64 1.34
CA PRO A 98 -17.22 -1.24 1.80
C PRO A 98 -16.37 -0.31 0.93
N LEU A 99 -15.11 -0.66 0.67
CA LEU A 99 -14.20 0.15 -0.14
C LEU A 99 -14.74 0.35 -1.56
N ARG A 100 -15.31 -0.71 -2.16
CA ARG A 100 -15.88 -0.66 -3.49
C ARG A 100 -17.16 0.17 -3.57
N ARG A 101 -17.99 0.11 -2.52
CA ARG A 101 -19.17 0.96 -2.39
C ARG A 101 -18.77 2.42 -2.34
N VAL A 102 -17.75 2.78 -1.55
CA VAL A 102 -17.19 4.14 -1.53
C VAL A 102 -16.64 4.50 -2.92
N ALA A 103 -15.88 3.61 -3.55
CA ALA A 103 -15.33 3.85 -4.88
C ALA A 103 -16.41 4.17 -5.92
N ARG A 104 -17.53 3.44 -5.94
CA ARG A 104 -18.66 3.73 -6.83
C ARG A 104 -19.35 5.04 -6.52
N LEU A 105 -19.55 5.36 -5.25
CA LEU A 105 -20.25 6.58 -4.82
C LEU A 105 -19.47 7.84 -5.21
N PHE A 106 -18.14 7.78 -5.18
CA PHE A 106 -17.26 8.92 -5.49
C PHE A 106 -16.58 8.83 -6.85
N GLY A 107 -16.82 7.78 -7.64
CA GLY A 107 -16.21 7.58 -8.96
C GLY A 107 -14.70 7.33 -8.92
N LEU A 108 -14.19 6.69 -7.85
CA LEU A 108 -12.77 6.50 -7.62
C LEU A 108 -12.18 5.43 -8.56
N SER A 109 -11.08 5.79 -9.23
CA SER A 109 -10.19 4.87 -9.92
C SER A 109 -9.51 3.88 -8.96
N LEU A 110 -8.86 2.85 -9.49
CA LEU A 110 -8.10 1.90 -8.66
C LEU A 110 -6.99 2.58 -7.88
N LEU A 111 -6.30 3.55 -8.48
CA LEU A 111 -5.26 4.32 -7.81
C LEU A 111 -5.85 5.13 -6.64
N GLU A 112 -6.98 5.81 -6.85
CA GLU A 112 -7.62 6.60 -5.80
C GLU A 112 -8.18 5.71 -4.68
N GLN A 113 -8.59 4.49 -4.98
CA GLN A 113 -8.94 3.49 -3.96
C GLN A 113 -7.72 3.09 -3.12
N ASP A 114 -6.56 2.90 -3.74
CA ASP A 114 -5.33 2.57 -3.03
C ASP A 114 -4.85 3.75 -2.16
N VAL A 115 -5.00 4.99 -2.65
CA VAL A 115 -4.75 6.21 -1.87
C VAL A 115 -5.70 6.33 -0.68
N LEU A 116 -7.00 6.03 -0.88
CA LEU A 116 -7.97 6.02 0.21
C LEU A 116 -7.63 4.93 1.24
N LEU A 117 -7.24 3.73 0.79
CA LEU A 117 -6.81 2.66 1.67
C LEU A 117 -5.59 3.07 2.48
N LEU A 118 -4.59 3.71 1.85
CA LEU A 118 -3.42 4.30 2.51
C LEU A 118 -3.85 5.29 3.60
N ALA A 119 -4.73 6.25 3.27
CA ALA A 119 -5.19 7.24 4.24
C ALA A 119 -5.96 6.63 5.43
N LEU A 120 -6.72 5.56 5.19
CA LEU A 120 -7.55 4.91 6.23
C LEU A 120 -6.82 3.82 7.00
N ALA A 121 -5.68 3.31 6.51
CA ALA A 121 -4.95 2.22 7.13
C ALA A 121 -4.67 2.40 8.63
N PRO A 122 -4.18 3.57 9.12
CA PRO A 122 -3.94 3.77 10.56
C PRO A 122 -5.21 3.70 11.42
N GLU A 123 -6.34 4.20 10.89
CA GLU A 123 -7.62 4.17 11.58
C GLU A 123 -8.22 2.75 11.68
N LEU A 124 -7.82 1.87 10.77
CA LEU A 124 -8.31 0.49 10.68
C LEU A 124 -7.40 -0.50 11.41
N ASP A 125 -6.10 -0.20 11.52
CA ASP A 125 -5.09 -1.06 12.13
C ASP A 125 -3.88 -0.25 12.63
N LEU A 126 -3.71 -0.20 13.96
CA LEU A 126 -2.66 0.55 14.65
C LEU A 126 -1.23 0.16 14.24
N ARG A 127 -1.04 -0.99 13.56
CA ARG A 127 0.27 -1.34 13.00
C ARG A 127 0.72 -0.33 11.93
N PHE A 128 -0.22 0.28 11.21
CA PHE A 128 0.08 1.31 10.23
C PHE A 128 0.47 2.64 10.87
N GLU A 129 -0.06 2.98 12.05
CA GLU A 129 0.41 4.17 12.78
C GLU A 129 1.92 4.07 13.05
N ARG A 130 2.37 2.90 13.53
CA ARG A 130 3.80 2.65 13.80
C ARG A 130 4.64 2.66 12.53
N LEU A 131 4.13 2.05 11.46
CA LEU A 131 4.83 2.02 10.17
C LEU A 131 4.94 3.41 9.56
N TYR A 132 3.91 4.25 9.71
CA TYR A 132 3.90 5.62 9.19
C TYR A 132 4.82 6.51 10.00
N ALA A 133 4.80 6.38 11.32
CA ALA A 133 5.77 7.06 12.17
C ALA A 133 7.20 6.70 11.76
N TYR A 134 7.48 5.40 11.56
CA TYR A 134 8.77 4.95 11.07
C TYR A 134 9.14 5.57 9.71
N ILE A 135 8.25 5.55 8.72
CA ILE A 135 8.50 6.12 7.37
C ILE A 135 8.62 7.67 7.38
N GLN A 136 8.07 8.34 8.40
CA GLN A 136 8.16 9.80 8.52
C GLN A 136 9.37 10.26 9.32
N ASP A 137 9.80 9.45 10.30
CA ASP A 137 10.98 9.71 11.14
C ASP A 137 12.28 9.29 10.44
N ASP A 138 12.26 8.18 9.68
CA ASP A 138 13.37 7.73 8.80
C ASP A 138 13.20 8.23 7.36
#